data_AF-A0A0U9HGV2-F1
#
_entry.id   AF-A0A0U9HGV2-F1
#
_cell.length_a   1.000
_cell.length_b   1.000
_cell.length_c   1.000
_cell.angle_alpha   90.00
_cell.angle_beta   90.00
_cell.angle_gamma   90.00
#
_symmetry.space_group_name_H-M   'P 1'
#
loop_
_entity.id
_entity.type
_entity.pdbx_description
1 polymer ?
#
loop_
_entity_poly.entity_id
_entity_poly.type
_entity_poly.pdbx_seq_one_letter_code
_entity_poly.pdbx_strand_id
1 'polypeptide(L)' 'MSTITIRLNSDEAKTYKEYAKFKNVPLSTLMKKALEEKIEDEIDLRAILAYEERLKNNEVKHISFDDVKKRLEI' A
#
# COMPACT_ATOMS: atom_id res chain seq x y z
N MET A 1 16.99 6.32 -16.41
CA MET A 1 16.28 5.03 -16.25
C MET A 1 17.20 4.09 -15.50
N SER A 2 16.70 3.43 -14.45
CA SER A 2 17.46 2.44 -13.69
C SER A 2 16.88 1.06 -13.95
N THR A 3 17.72 0.05 -14.04
CA THR A 3 17.31 -1.34 -14.31
C THR A 3 17.54 -2.19 -13.08
N ILE A 4 16.57 -3.03 -12.74
CA ILE A 4 16.67 -4.03 -11.67
C ILE A 4 16.59 -5.41 -12.33
N THR A 5 17.54 -6.28 -12.01
CA THR A 5 17.55 -7.67 -12.47
C THR A 5 17.07 -8.57 -11.34
N ILE A 6 15.99 -9.32 -11.57
CA ILE A 6 15.43 -10.28 -10.62
C ILE A 6 15.67 -11.68 -11.19
N ARG A 7 16.29 -12.56 -10.39
CA ARG A 7 16.47 -13.97 -10.75
C ARG A 7 15.20 -14.72 -10.43
N LEU A 8 14.71 -15.50 -11.39
CA LEU A 8 13.53 -16.36 -11.25
C LEU A 8 13.91 -17.80 -11.58
N ASN A 9 13.25 -18.76 -10.95
CA ASN A 9 13.26 -20.14 -11.42
C ASN A 9 12.32 -20.31 -12.65
N SER A 10 12.31 -21.52 -13.24
CA SER A 10 11.53 -21.81 -14.45
C SER A 10 10.02 -21.60 -14.24
N ASP A 11 9.52 -21.99 -13.08
CA ASP A 11 8.09 -22.05 -12.78
C ASP A 11 7.55 -20.66 -12.46
N GLU A 12 8.31 -19.88 -11.68
CA GLU A 12 8.07 -18.45 -11.44
C GLU A 12 8.04 -17.68 -12.76
N ALA A 13 9.08 -17.86 -13.61
CA ALA A 13 9.16 -17.16 -14.87
C ALA A 13 7.99 -17.49 -15.80
N LYS A 14 7.55 -18.75 -15.84
CA LYS A 14 6.38 -19.17 -16.62
C LYS A 14 5.10 -18.54 -16.07
N THR A 15 4.84 -18.73 -14.78
CA THR A 15 3.62 -18.29 -14.11
C THR A 15 3.46 -16.77 -14.19
N TYR A 16 4.52 -16.01 -13.91
CA TYR A 16 4.46 -14.55 -13.89
C TYR A 16 4.26 -13.98 -15.30
N LYS A 17 4.88 -14.57 -16.33
CA LYS A 17 4.68 -14.16 -17.72
C LYS A 17 3.27 -14.47 -18.21
N GLU A 18 2.73 -15.65 -17.89
CA GLU A 18 1.36 -16.03 -18.26
C GLU A 18 0.34 -15.10 -17.59
N TYR A 19 0.54 -14.77 -16.31
CA TYR A 19 -0.31 -13.82 -15.60
C TYR A 19 -0.24 -12.41 -16.20
N ALA A 20 0.96 -11.92 -16.54
CA ALA A 20 1.14 -10.64 -17.22
C ALA A 20 0.42 -10.58 -18.57
N LYS A 21 0.50 -11.66 -19.36
CA LYS A 21 -0.23 -11.80 -20.63
C LYS A 21 -1.75 -11.79 -20.41
N PHE A 22 -2.24 -12.54 -19.43
CA PHE A 22 -3.66 -12.59 -19.08
C PHE A 22 -4.20 -11.21 -18.68
N LYS A 23 -3.42 -10.44 -17.91
CA LYS A 23 -3.77 -9.07 -17.52
C LYS A 23 -3.49 -8.02 -18.60
N ASN A 24 -2.94 -8.42 -19.75
CA ASN A 24 -2.52 -7.55 -20.85
C ASN A 24 -1.66 -6.35 -20.39
N VAL A 25 -0.70 -6.60 -19.50
CA VAL A 25 0.23 -5.58 -18.99
C VAL A 25 1.67 -6.11 -18.93
N PRO A 26 2.70 -5.26 -19.03
CA PRO A 26 4.08 -5.69 -18.87
C PRO A 26 4.34 -6.25 -17.46
N LEU A 27 5.14 -7.33 -17.36
CA LEU A 27 5.51 -7.93 -16.08
C LEU A 27 6.17 -6.91 -15.12
N SER A 28 6.99 -6.00 -15.64
CA SER A 28 7.60 -4.93 -14.85
C SER A 28 6.57 -3.99 -14.21
N THR A 29 5.39 -3.81 -14.83
CA THR A 29 4.30 -3.02 -14.25
C THR A 29 3.68 -3.74 -13.07
N LEU A 30 3.45 -5.06 -13.20
CA LEU A 30 2.94 -5.86 -12.10
C LEU A 30 3.93 -5.90 -10.92
N MET A 31 5.23 -6.06 -11.21
CA MET A 31 6.27 -6.06 -10.18
C MET A 31 6.36 -4.73 -9.44
N LYS A 32 6.24 -3.59 -10.14
CA LYS A 32 6.21 -2.26 -9.52
C LYS A 32 4.98 -2.10 -8.62
N LYS A 33 3.79 -2.46 -9.11
CA LYS A 33 2.56 -2.37 -8.34
C LYS A 33 2.60 -3.23 -7.08
N ALA A 34 3.05 -4.48 -7.19
CA ALA A 34 3.17 -5.36 -6.04
C ALA A 34 4.15 -4.80 -4.99
N LEU A 35 5.23 -4.16 -5.42
CA LEU A 35 6.17 -3.50 -4.51
C LEU A 35 5.54 -2.26 -3.86
N GLU A 36 4.84 -1.42 -4.63
CA GLU A 36 4.13 -0.24 -4.14
C GLU A 36 3.06 -0.62 -3.11
N GLU A 37 2.21 -1.59 -3.43
CA GLU A 37 1.17 -2.14 -2.53
C GLU A 37 1.80 -2.67 -1.23
N LYS A 38 2.92 -3.41 -1.32
CA LYS A 38 3.59 -3.92 -0.12
C LYS A 38 4.16 -2.81 0.76
N ILE A 39 4.70 -1.76 0.16
CA ILE A 39 5.21 -0.59 0.89
C ILE A 39 4.05 0.16 1.57
N GLU A 40 2.94 0.35 0.85
CA GLU A 40 1.72 0.98 1.37
C GLU A 40 1.15 0.20 2.56
N ASP A 41 1.00 -1.12 2.44
CA ASP A 41 0.54 -2.00 3.52
C ASP A 41 1.37 -1.84 4.80
N GLU A 42 2.70 -1.72 4.67
CA GLU A 42 3.60 -1.54 5.81
C GLU A 42 3.47 -0.16 6.46
N ILE A 43 3.24 0.88 5.66
CA ILE A 43 3.03 2.25 6.15
C ILE A 43 1.67 2.34 6.87
N ASP A 44 0.62 1.81 6.25
CA ASP A 44 -0.74 1.80 6.78
C ASP A 44 -0.82 1.01 8.09
N LEU A 45 -0.21 -0.18 8.13
CA LEU A 45 -0.15 -0.97 9.36
C LEU A 45 0.54 -0.20 10.49
N ARG A 46 1.65 0.48 10.21
CA ARG A 46 2.34 1.32 11.23
C ARG A 46 1.45 2.46 11.71
N ALA A 47 0.73 3.12 10.80
CA ALA A 47 -0.18 4.21 11.15
C ALA A 47 -1.32 3.73 12.06
N ILE A 48 -1.90 2.57 11.75
CA ILE A 48 -2.95 1.94 12.57
C ILE A 48 -2.42 1.59 13.95
N LEU A 49 -1.27 0.90 14.04
CA LEU A 49 -0.68 0.52 15.33
C LEU A 49 -0.36 1.75 16.20
N ALA A 50 0.16 2.82 15.60
CA ALA A 50 0.42 4.07 16.32
C ALA A 50 -0.87 4.72 16.83
N TYR A 51 -1.96 4.68 16.05
CA TYR A 51 -3.26 5.13 16.51
C TYR A 51 -3.80 4.28 17.66
N GLU A 52 -3.71 2.95 17.57
CA GLU A 52 -4.18 2.03 18.61
C GLU A 52 -3.41 2.21 19.93
N GLU A 53 -2.10 2.44 19.86
CA GLU A 53 -1.27 2.73 21.04
C GLU A 53 -1.72 4.03 21.73
N ARG A 54 -1.87 5.10 20.95
CA ARG A 54 -2.39 6.38 21.45
C ARG A 54 -3.79 6.23 22.05
N LEU A 55 -4.64 5.39 21.45
CA LEU A 55 -5.98 5.12 21.97
C LEU A 55 -5.92 4.44 23.33
N LYS A 56 -5.06 3.42 23.49
CA LYS A 56 -4.83 2.73 24.78
C LYS A 56 -4.30 3.68 25.86
N ASN A 57 -3.49 4.66 25.47
CA ASN A 57 -2.91 5.66 26.36
C ASN A 57 -3.85 6.87 26.62
N ASN A 58 -5.09 6.85 26.10
CA ASN A 58 -6.03 7.98 26.15
C ASN A 58 -5.48 9.29 25.52
N GLU A 59 -4.61 9.19 24.52
CA GLU A 59 -3.96 10.32 23.82
C GLU A 59 -4.67 10.70 22.50
N VAL A 60 -5.81 10.07 22.22
CA VAL A 60 -6.62 10.36 21.03
C VAL A 60 -7.62 11.48 21.37
N LYS A 61 -7.72 12.46 20.47
CA LYS A 61 -8.72 13.53 20.54
C LYS A 61 -9.74 13.30 19.44
N HIS A 62 -11.00 13.22 19.83
CA HIS A 62 -12.12 13.20 18.90
C HIS A 62 -12.67 14.61 18.72
N ILE A 63 -13.11 14.94 17.52
CA ILE A 63 -13.82 16.18 17.19
C ILE A 63 -15.17 15.82 16.61
N SER A 64 -16.20 16.57 16.95
CA SER A 64 -17.53 16.33 16.41
C SER A 64 -17.59 16.69 14.93
N PHE A 65 -18.52 16.09 14.20
CA PHE A 65 -18.72 16.42 12.78
C PHE A 65 -19.11 17.90 12.59
N ASP A 66 -19.87 18.48 13.52
CA ASP A 66 -20.23 19.90 13.48
C ASP A 66 -19.01 20.81 13.70
N ASP A 67 -18.07 20.42 14.57
CA ASP A 67 -16.82 21.18 14.75
C ASP A 67 -15.92 21.08 13.53
N VAL A 68 -15.89 19.92 12.85
CA VAL A 68 -15.19 19.76 11.57
C VAL A 68 -15.78 20.68 10.51
N LYS A 69 -17.10 20.71 10.37
CA LYS A 69 -17.81 21.61 9.45
C LYS A 69 -17.47 23.08 9.68
N LYS A 70 -17.56 23.53 10.94
CA LYS A 70 -17.18 24.90 11.32
C LYS A 70 -15.74 25.23 10.96
N ARG A 71 -14.80 24.30 11.12
CA ARG A 71 -13.38 24.51 10.76
C ARG A 71 -13.12 24.54 9.26
N LEU A 72 -13.91 23.80 8.50
CA LEU A 72 -13.79 23.70 7.04
C LEU A 72 -14.67 24.73 6.31
N GLU A 73 -15.43 25.55 7.04
CA GLU A 73 -16.34 26.58 6.51
C GLU A 73 -17.42 26.01 5.56
N ILE A 74 -17.92 24.80 5.87
CA ILE A 74 -18.95 24.07 5.12
C ILE A 74 -20.21 23.75 5.93
#